data_AF-A0A934NX28-F1
#
_entry.id   AF-A0A934NX28-F1
#
_cell.length_a   1.000
_cell.length_b   1.000
_cell.length_c   1.000
_cell.angle_alpha   90.00
_cell.angle_beta   90.00
_cell.angle_gamma   90.00
#
_symmetry.space_group_name_H-M   'P 1'
#
loop_
_entity.id
_entity.type
_entity.pdbx_description
1 polymer ?
#
loop_
_entity_poly.entity_id
_entity_poly.type
_entity_poly.pdbx_seq_one_letter_code
_entity_poly.pdbx_strand_id
1 'polypeptide(L)'
;MRIDKSIRDIDSDFETWWAHYPLKKAKGQAERAFTTARRNVDLDTLTAAVQAYSKTVNGLDPKFIAYGSTWLNGKRWLDEDIAPATATGIEDWLRDCWTNHNTIAITDRCGLEFYNPDIPEDVADVKAFTLQARRDWIKTNHDEIVARILKREAP
;
A
#
# COMPACT_ATOMS: atom_id res chain seq x y z
N MET A 1 9.28 -16.07 41.10
CA MET A 1 9.29 -14.84 40.30
C MET A 1 8.90 -15.21 38.87
N ARG A 2 7.61 -15.11 38.51
CA ARG A 2 7.16 -15.36 37.13
C ARG A 2 7.20 -14.01 36.42
N ILE A 3 8.28 -13.72 35.70
CA ILE A 3 8.22 -12.66 34.70
C ILE A 3 7.43 -13.25 33.52
N ASP A 4 6.27 -12.63 33.32
CA ASP A 4 5.16 -13.03 32.48
C ASP A 4 5.56 -13.23 31.02
N LYS A 5 5.22 -14.39 30.47
CA LYS A 5 5.52 -14.77 29.08
C LYS A 5 4.92 -13.76 28.06
N SER A 6 3.83 -13.05 28.40
CA SER A 6 3.17 -12.11 27.47
C SER A 6 3.81 -10.72 27.37
N ILE A 7 4.66 -10.31 28.33
CA ILE A 7 5.36 -9.01 28.22
C ILE A 7 6.50 -9.10 27.20
N ARG A 8 7.21 -10.24 27.14
CA ARG A 8 8.29 -10.41 26.15
C ARG A 8 7.77 -10.44 24.71
N ASP A 9 6.57 -10.98 24.51
CA ASP A 9 5.94 -11.04 23.20
C ASP A 9 5.58 -9.62 22.71
N ILE A 10 5.10 -8.72 23.59
CA ILE A 10 4.72 -7.36 23.17
C ILE A 10 5.91 -6.48 22.82
N ASP A 11 7.04 -6.66 23.50
CA ASP A 11 8.28 -5.93 23.21
C ASP A 11 8.85 -6.37 21.85
N SER A 12 8.85 -7.68 21.56
CA SER A 12 9.28 -8.20 20.25
C SER A 12 8.32 -7.82 19.12
N ASP A 13 7.01 -7.83 19.38
CA ASP A 13 5.98 -7.36 18.46
C ASP A 13 6.21 -5.88 18.12
N PHE A 14 6.51 -5.07 19.14
CA PHE A 14 6.80 -3.65 18.95
C PHE A 14 8.05 -3.44 18.12
N GLU A 15 9.15 -4.13 18.39
CA GLU A 15 10.37 -3.99 17.58
C GLU A 15 10.13 -4.41 16.11
N THR A 16 9.34 -5.47 15.89
CA THR A 16 8.93 -5.92 14.56
C THR A 16 8.14 -4.83 13.83
N TRP A 17 7.09 -4.31 14.46
CA TRP A 17 6.31 -3.21 13.90
C TRP A 17 7.14 -1.93 13.71
N TRP A 18 7.98 -1.60 14.69
CA TRP A 18 8.81 -0.41 14.70
C TRP A 18 9.81 -0.44 13.56
N ALA A 19 10.34 -1.59 13.16
CA ALA A 19 11.25 -1.72 12.02
C ALA A 19 10.64 -1.16 10.72
N HIS A 20 9.33 -1.27 10.53
CA HIS A 20 8.62 -0.78 9.34
C HIS A 20 8.22 0.70 9.40
N TYR A 21 8.22 1.33 10.58
CA TYR A 21 7.71 2.70 10.71
C TYR A 21 8.62 3.74 10.01
N PRO A 22 8.12 4.62 9.12
CA PRO A 22 8.97 5.47 8.27
C PRO A 22 9.72 6.56 9.05
N LEU A 23 9.17 7.05 10.16
CA LEU A 23 9.76 8.12 10.98
C LEU A 23 10.20 7.60 12.36
N LYS A 24 11.51 7.38 12.54
CA LYS A 24 12.08 6.84 13.79
C LYS A 24 12.26 7.90 14.90
N LYS A 25 11.17 8.56 15.32
CA LYS A 25 11.18 9.58 16.38
C LYS A 25 10.23 9.25 17.52
N ALA A 26 10.59 9.70 18.73
CA ALA A 26 9.79 9.53 19.95
C ALA A 26 9.41 8.05 20.24
N LYS A 27 10.35 7.11 20.06
CA LYS A 27 10.13 5.66 20.16
C LYS A 27 9.37 5.24 21.43
N GLY A 28 9.73 5.76 22.61
CA GLY A 28 9.05 5.40 23.87
C GLY A 28 7.58 5.87 23.96
N GLN A 29 7.18 6.93 23.24
CA GLN A 29 5.77 7.30 23.14
C GLN A 29 5.02 6.36 22.18
N ALA A 30 5.68 5.97 21.09
CA ALA A 30 5.12 5.01 20.13
C ALA A 30 4.93 3.64 20.77
N GLU A 31 5.88 3.16 21.57
CA GLU A 31 5.82 1.90 22.31
C GLU A 31 4.60 1.82 23.24
N ARG A 32 4.36 2.88 24.03
CA ARG A 32 3.18 2.97 24.90
C ARG A 32 1.86 2.95 24.11
N ALA A 33 1.82 3.67 22.99
CA ALA A 33 0.66 3.67 22.10
C ALA A 33 0.46 2.29 21.45
N PHE A 34 1.55 1.60 21.10
CA PHE A 34 1.52 0.29 20.46
C PHE A 34 0.98 -0.78 21.42
N THR A 35 1.47 -0.80 22.66
CA THR A 35 0.94 -1.66 23.73
C THR A 35 -0.55 -1.45 23.95
N THR A 36 -1.05 -0.22 23.76
CA THR A 36 -2.49 0.08 23.85
C THR A 36 -3.25 -0.42 22.62
N ALA A 37 -2.72 -0.22 21.42
CA ALA A 37 -3.32 -0.69 20.17
C ALA A 37 -3.39 -2.22 20.12
N ARG A 38 -2.32 -2.92 20.52
CA ARG A 38 -2.20 -4.39 20.51
C ARG A 38 -3.23 -5.12 21.38
N ARG A 39 -3.86 -4.42 22.33
CA ARG A 39 -4.98 -4.97 23.12
C ARG A 39 -6.23 -5.24 22.27
N ASN A 40 -6.37 -4.53 21.16
CA ASN A 40 -7.58 -4.54 20.33
C ASN A 40 -7.32 -4.95 18.88
N VAL A 41 -6.05 -4.99 18.45
CA VAL A 41 -5.65 -5.25 17.06
C VAL A 41 -4.45 -6.19 17.07
N ASP A 42 -4.46 -7.19 16.20
CA ASP A 42 -3.35 -8.12 16.02
C ASP A 42 -2.11 -7.45 15.38
N LEU A 43 -0.95 -8.09 15.53
CA LEU A 43 0.31 -7.58 15.01
C LEU A 43 0.30 -7.52 13.48
N ASP A 44 -0.27 -8.51 12.81
CA ASP A 44 -0.23 -8.62 11.35
C ASP A 44 -1.00 -7.46 10.71
N THR A 45 -2.18 -7.13 11.23
CA THR A 45 -2.97 -5.96 10.82
C THR A 45 -2.19 -4.66 10.99
N LEU A 46 -1.57 -4.44 12.16
CA LEU A 46 -0.78 -3.22 12.40
C LEU A 46 0.46 -3.15 11.50
N THR A 47 1.09 -4.30 11.23
CA THR A 47 2.31 -4.42 10.42
C THR A 47 2.02 -4.20 8.94
N ALA A 48 0.96 -4.81 8.41
CA ALA A 48 0.51 -4.59 7.04
C ALA A 48 0.15 -3.11 6.80
N ALA A 49 -0.61 -2.51 7.74
CA ALA A 49 -0.99 -1.11 7.66
C ALA A 49 0.21 -0.16 7.72
N VAL A 50 1.18 -0.37 8.63
CA VAL A 50 2.36 0.51 8.68
C VAL A 50 3.24 0.36 7.43
N GLN A 51 3.33 -0.84 6.85
CA GLN A 51 4.05 -1.04 5.60
C GLN A 51 3.39 -0.29 4.44
N ALA A 52 2.05 -0.36 4.32
CA ALA A 52 1.30 0.41 3.34
C ALA A 52 1.49 1.92 3.55
N TYR A 53 1.32 2.40 4.78
CA TYR A 53 1.57 3.80 5.14
C TYR A 53 3.00 4.25 4.80
N SER A 54 4.01 3.42 5.08
CA SER A 54 5.40 3.76 4.77
C SER A 54 5.63 3.97 3.27
N LYS A 55 4.88 3.29 2.40
CA LYS A 55 4.95 3.49 0.95
C LYS A 55 4.32 4.83 0.55
N THR A 56 3.19 5.21 1.15
CA THR A 56 2.48 6.46 0.79
C THR A 56 3.25 7.72 1.20
N VAL A 57 4.07 7.64 2.24
CA VAL A 57 4.89 8.77 2.70
C VAL A 57 6.36 8.73 2.24
N ASN A 58 6.73 7.74 1.42
CA ASN A 58 8.10 7.62 0.94
C ASN A 58 8.50 8.85 0.12
N GLY A 59 9.63 9.48 0.45
CA GLY A 59 10.12 10.69 -0.22
C GLY A 59 9.47 12.01 0.24
N LEU A 60 8.49 11.97 1.16
CA LEU A 60 7.95 13.19 1.76
C LEU A 60 8.91 13.80 2.79
N ASP A 61 8.82 15.11 2.99
CA ASP A 61 9.53 15.80 4.08
C ASP A 61 9.07 15.22 5.44
N PRO A 62 10.00 14.87 6.35
CA PRO A 62 9.69 14.29 7.67
C PRO A 62 8.64 15.04 8.49
N LYS A 63 8.43 16.35 8.25
CA LYS A 63 7.39 17.13 8.94
C LYS A 63 5.95 16.75 8.56
N PHE A 64 5.76 16.10 7.41
CA PHE A 64 4.46 15.60 6.94
C PHE A 64 4.23 14.12 7.30
N ILE A 65 5.21 13.47 7.94
CA ILE A 65 5.10 12.09 8.39
C ILE A 65 4.65 12.08 9.85
N ALA A 66 3.58 11.35 10.15
CA ALA A 66 3.07 11.26 11.51
C ALA A 66 4.07 10.53 12.41
N TYR A 67 4.17 10.94 13.68
CA TYR A 67 4.87 10.14 14.69
C TYR A 67 4.15 8.82 14.95
N GLY A 68 4.88 7.77 15.32
CA GLY A 68 4.31 6.45 15.59
C GLY A 68 3.19 6.49 16.65
N SER A 69 3.37 7.29 17.69
CA SER A 69 2.33 7.52 18.71
C SER A 69 1.08 8.18 18.14
N THR A 70 1.23 9.20 17.29
CA THR A 70 0.11 9.88 16.63
C THR A 70 -0.65 8.94 15.70
N TRP A 71 0.08 8.15 14.91
CA TRP A 71 -0.51 7.19 13.98
C TRP A 71 -1.29 6.08 14.70
N LEU A 72 -0.72 5.53 15.77
CA LEU A 72 -1.36 4.49 16.58
C LEU A 72 -2.58 5.03 17.35
N ASN A 73 -2.45 6.17 18.02
CA ASN A 73 -3.56 6.76 18.79
C ASN A 73 -4.70 7.20 17.87
N GLY A 74 -4.38 7.68 16.66
CA GLY A 74 -5.36 8.04 15.64
C GLY A 74 -6.03 6.86 14.97
N LYS A 75 -5.65 5.61 15.31
CA LYS A 75 -6.13 4.39 14.65
C LYS A 75 -5.95 4.39 13.14
N ARG A 76 -4.85 4.96 12.66
CA ARG A 76 -4.62 5.21 11.23
C ARG A 76 -4.45 3.95 10.38
N TRP A 77 -4.38 2.77 11.00
CA TRP A 77 -4.57 1.50 10.29
C TRP A 77 -5.98 1.33 9.70
N LEU A 78 -6.94 2.19 10.08
CA LEU A 78 -8.29 2.25 9.53
C LEU A 78 -8.47 3.35 8.48
N ASP A 79 -7.43 4.14 8.18
CA ASP A 79 -7.52 5.15 7.12
C ASP A 79 -7.75 4.44 5.77
N GLU A 80 -8.63 4.98 4.93
CA GLU A 80 -9.01 4.38 3.64
C GLU A 80 -7.80 4.20 2.70
N ASP A 81 -6.79 5.07 2.83
CA ASP A 81 -5.58 5.07 1.99
C ASP A 81 -4.51 4.05 2.44
N ILE A 82 -4.73 3.31 3.53
CA ILE A 82 -3.70 2.47 4.20
C ILE A 82 -4.02 0.96 4.10
N ALA A 83 -5.11 0.55 3.45
CA ALA A 83 -5.47 -0.86 3.34
C ALA A 83 -4.40 -1.68 2.58
N PRO A 84 -4.06 -2.92 3.04
CA PRO A 84 -3.36 -3.87 2.19
C PRO A 84 -4.17 -4.10 0.91
N ALA A 85 -3.54 -4.61 -0.15
CA ALA A 85 -4.19 -4.90 -1.42
C ALA A 85 -5.24 -6.02 -1.28
N THR A 86 -6.37 -5.68 -0.69
CA THR A 86 -7.61 -6.43 -0.80
C THR A 86 -8.08 -6.32 -2.25
N ALA A 87 -8.88 -7.28 -2.72
CA ALA A 87 -9.48 -7.19 -4.05
C ALA A 87 -10.11 -5.79 -4.25
N THR A 88 -10.87 -5.29 -3.28
CA THR A 88 -11.46 -3.94 -3.31
C THR A 88 -10.43 -2.80 -3.47
N GLY A 89 -9.31 -2.83 -2.73
CA GLY A 89 -8.27 -1.81 -2.86
C GLY A 89 -7.52 -1.86 -4.19
N ILE A 90 -7.36 -3.05 -4.77
CA ILE A 90 -6.78 -3.21 -6.11
C ILE A 90 -7.75 -2.67 -7.17
N GLU A 91 -9.04 -2.96 -7.04
CA GLU A 91 -10.09 -2.48 -7.95
C GLU A 91 -10.14 -0.95 -8.02
N ASP A 92 -10.10 -0.27 -6.87
CA ASP A 92 -10.15 1.20 -6.85
C ASP A 92 -8.85 1.81 -7.42
N TRP A 93 -7.69 1.22 -7.11
CA TRP A 93 -6.42 1.62 -7.73
C TRP A 93 -6.41 1.40 -9.25
N LEU A 94 -6.97 0.28 -9.72
CA LEU A 94 -7.01 -0.05 -11.15
C LEU A 94 -7.99 0.87 -11.91
N ARG A 95 -9.08 1.28 -11.26
CA ARG A 95 -10.01 2.30 -11.77
C ARG A 95 -9.32 3.65 -11.95
N ASP A 96 -8.48 4.06 -11.01
CA ASP A 96 -7.67 5.27 -11.16
C ASP A 96 -6.67 5.16 -12.31
N CYS A 97 -5.96 4.02 -12.41
CA CYS A 97 -5.04 3.76 -13.51
C CYS A 97 -5.73 3.77 -14.88
N TRP A 98 -6.97 3.25 -14.97
CA TRP A 98 -7.79 3.32 -16.17
C TRP A 98 -8.19 4.76 -16.52
N THR A 99 -8.62 5.54 -15.53
CA THR A 99 -9.03 6.94 -15.70
C THR A 99 -7.85 7.79 -16.20
N ASN A 100 -6.67 7.58 -15.60
CA ASN A 100 -5.44 8.31 -15.86
C ASN A 100 -4.57 7.68 -16.95
N HIS A 101 -4.99 6.56 -17.55
CA HIS A 101 -4.25 5.85 -18.62
C HIS A 101 -2.83 5.45 -18.19
N ASN A 102 -2.66 5.11 -16.92
CA ASN A 102 -1.37 4.87 -16.28
C ASN A 102 -0.94 3.40 -16.36
N THR A 103 -0.49 2.99 -17.54
CA THR A 103 0.00 1.62 -17.78
C THR A 103 1.36 1.35 -17.11
N ILE A 104 2.14 2.38 -16.81
CA ILE A 104 3.45 2.25 -16.15
C ILE A 104 3.27 1.77 -14.71
N ALA A 105 2.41 2.42 -13.93
CA ALA A 105 2.13 1.99 -12.56
C ALA A 105 1.61 0.54 -12.50
N ILE A 106 0.82 0.13 -13.50
CA ILE A 106 0.36 -1.26 -13.62
C ILE A 106 1.52 -2.19 -13.92
N THR A 107 2.35 -1.85 -14.90
CA THR A 107 3.52 -2.64 -15.29
C THR A 107 4.47 -2.84 -14.12
N ASP A 108 4.79 -1.78 -13.37
CA ASP A 108 5.68 -1.84 -12.22
C ASP A 108 5.13 -2.74 -11.10
N ARG A 109 3.81 -2.63 -10.83
CA ARG A 109 3.18 -3.34 -9.71
C ARG A 109 2.90 -4.81 -10.00
N CYS A 110 2.39 -5.13 -11.19
CA CYS A 110 2.01 -6.51 -11.54
C CYS A 110 3.04 -7.24 -12.42
N GLY A 111 3.91 -6.51 -13.12
CA GLY A 111 4.89 -7.05 -14.07
C GLY A 111 4.30 -7.45 -15.43
N LEU A 112 3.08 -7.01 -15.76
CA LEU A 112 2.49 -7.20 -17.08
C LEU A 112 2.82 -5.99 -17.96
N GLU A 113 3.51 -6.22 -19.07
CA GLU A 113 3.94 -5.15 -19.96
C GLU A 113 2.83 -4.68 -20.90
N PHE A 114 2.71 -3.36 -21.05
CA PHE A 114 1.90 -2.74 -22.09
C PHE A 114 2.77 -2.39 -23.29
N TYR A 115 2.41 -2.91 -24.46
CA TYR A 115 3.00 -2.51 -25.74
C TYR A 115 2.05 -1.58 -26.47
N ASN A 116 2.58 -0.45 -26.93
CA ASN A 116 1.78 0.48 -27.72
C ASN A 116 1.45 -0.18 -29.07
N PRO A 117 0.18 -0.24 -29.49
CA PRO A 117 -0.16 -0.81 -30.78
C PRO A 117 0.39 0.05 -31.93
N ASP A 118 0.57 -0.59 -33.08
CA ASP A 118 0.84 0.11 -34.33
C ASP A 118 -0.27 1.11 -34.60
N ILE A 119 0.10 2.34 -34.96
CA ILE A 119 -0.84 3.43 -35.23
C ILE A 119 -1.26 3.33 -36.70
N PRO A 120 -2.54 3.09 -37.01
CA PRO A 120 -3.01 3.10 -38.39
C PRO A 120 -2.80 4.47 -39.06
N GLU A 121 -2.52 4.47 -40.36
CA GLU A 121 -2.22 5.70 -41.13
C GLU A 121 -3.41 6.67 -41.21
N ASP A 122 -4.64 6.18 -41.04
CA ASP A 122 -5.89 6.94 -41.10
C ASP A 122 -6.30 7.55 -39.74
N VAL A 123 -5.52 7.36 -38.68
CA VAL A 123 -5.81 7.92 -37.36
C VAL A 123 -5.60 9.45 -37.38
N ALA A 124 -6.72 10.17 -37.35
CA ALA A 124 -6.72 11.64 -37.27
C ALA A 124 -6.21 12.17 -35.92
N ASP A 125 -6.47 11.45 -34.81
CA ASP A 125 -6.00 11.83 -33.47
C ASP A 125 -5.22 10.68 -32.82
N VAL A 126 -3.91 10.70 -33.06
CA VAL A 126 -2.96 9.70 -32.54
C VAL A 126 -2.95 9.65 -31.01
N LYS A 127 -3.14 10.80 -30.36
CA LYS A 127 -3.13 10.88 -28.90
C LYS A 127 -4.37 10.20 -28.33
N ALA A 128 -5.55 10.51 -28.87
CA ALA A 128 -6.79 9.86 -28.46
C ALA A 128 -6.73 8.35 -28.70
N PHE A 129 -6.22 7.92 -29.86
CA PHE A 129 -6.01 6.50 -30.16
C PHE A 129 -5.09 5.82 -29.13
N THR A 130 -3.94 6.42 -28.82
CA THR A 130 -2.98 5.88 -27.84
C THR A 130 -3.59 5.79 -26.45
N LEU A 131 -4.32 6.81 -26.00
CA LEU A 131 -4.98 6.82 -24.70
C LEU A 131 -6.10 5.76 -24.64
N GLN A 132 -6.85 5.59 -25.71
CA GLN A 132 -7.89 4.56 -25.79
C GLN A 132 -7.29 3.16 -25.78
N ALA A 133 -6.21 2.91 -26.54
CA ALA A 133 -5.50 1.64 -26.53
C ALA A 133 -5.01 1.24 -25.12
N ARG A 134 -4.53 2.21 -24.32
CA ARG A 134 -4.17 1.97 -22.92
C ARG A 134 -5.38 1.54 -22.09
N ARG A 135 -6.51 2.26 -22.21
CA ARG A 135 -7.75 1.92 -21.50
C ARG A 135 -8.28 0.54 -21.87
N ASP A 136 -8.24 0.19 -23.15
CA ASP A 136 -8.69 -1.09 -23.66
C ASP A 136 -7.79 -2.22 -23.15
N TRP A 137 -6.47 -2.01 -23.11
CA TRP A 137 -5.54 -2.96 -22.53
C TRP A 137 -5.80 -3.17 -21.03
N ILE A 138 -5.98 -2.10 -20.25
CA ILE A 138 -6.27 -2.21 -18.81
C ILE A 138 -7.56 -3.01 -18.60
N LYS A 139 -8.61 -2.71 -19.37
CA LYS A 139 -9.90 -3.40 -19.28
C LYS A 139 -9.79 -4.88 -19.68
N THR A 140 -9.06 -5.18 -20.74
CA THR A 140 -8.92 -6.56 -21.26
C THR A 140 -8.10 -7.44 -20.31
N ASN A 141 -7.10 -6.87 -19.65
CA ASN A 141 -6.19 -7.59 -18.76
C ASN A 141 -6.58 -7.49 -17.28
N HIS A 142 -7.77 -6.96 -16.98
CA HIS A 142 -8.23 -6.65 -15.64
C HIS A 142 -7.97 -7.80 -14.64
N ASP A 143 -8.54 -8.98 -14.91
CA ASP A 143 -8.47 -10.11 -13.98
C ASP A 143 -7.04 -10.63 -13.80
N GLU A 144 -6.23 -10.62 -14.87
CA GLU A 144 -4.81 -11.02 -14.82
C GLU A 144 -3.98 -10.02 -14.00
N ILE A 145 -4.24 -8.71 -14.16
CA ILE A 145 -3.59 -7.66 -13.36
C ILE A 145 -3.90 -7.87 -11.88
N VAL A 146 -5.17 -8.05 -11.52
CA VAL A 146 -5.59 -8.27 -10.13
C VAL A 146 -4.95 -9.55 -9.57
N ALA A 147 -5.02 -10.66 -10.31
CA ALA A 147 -4.45 -11.94 -9.89
C ALA A 147 -2.93 -11.87 -9.66
N ARG A 148 -2.20 -11.17 -10.53
CA ARG A 148 -0.74 -10.97 -10.38
C ARG A 148 -0.39 -10.13 -9.16
N ILE A 149 -1.13 -9.05 -8.92
CA ILE A 149 -0.87 -8.18 -7.75
C ILE A 149 -1.13 -8.96 -6.46
N LEU A 150 -2.27 -9.64 -6.35
CA LEU A 150 -2.58 -10.48 -5.19
C LEU A 150 -1.51 -11.55 -4.95
N LYS A 151 -1.04 -12.21 -6.01
CA LYS A 151 0.02 -13.22 -5.91
C LYS A 151 1.37 -12.65 -5.46
N ARG A 152 1.72 -11.43 -5.89
CA ARG A 152 3.00 -10.78 -5.57
C ARG A 152 3.01 -10.11 -4.20
N GLU A 153 1.85 -9.68 -3.71
CA GLU A 153 1.69 -8.98 -2.44
C GLU A 153 1.15 -9.89 -1.32
N ALA A 154 0.98 -11.19 -1.60
CA ALA A 154 0.68 -12.19 -0.57
C ALA A 154 1.83 -12.30 0.46
N PRO A 155 1.51 -12.47 1.77
CA PRO A 155 2.49 -12.52 2.86
C PRO A 155 3.38 -13.77 2.84
#